data_AF-A0ABD4SXG3-F1
#
_entry.id   AF-A0ABD4SXG3-F1
#
_cell.length_a   1.000
_cell.length_b   1.000
_cell.length_c   1.000
_cell.angle_alpha   90.00
_cell.angle_beta   90.00
_cell.angle_gamma   90.00
#
_symmetry.space_group_name_H-M   'P 1'
#
loop_
_entity.id
_entity.type
_entity.pdbx_description
1 polymer ?
#
loop_
_entity_poly.entity_id
_entity_poly.type
_entity_poly.pdbx_seq_one_letter_code
_entity_poly.pdbx_strand_id
1 'polypeptide(L)'
;MNLPDRLTQAGQAHHHYEQTTLKGVYDADWPTWYAQYLLEHGLNSCLATPLTLAQLSQFLKDSYQHYQSVGGQQSWADYTANQLIAAGIHND
;
A
#
# COMPACT_ATOMS: atom_id res chain seq x y z
N MET A 1 3.01 15.35 0.41
CA MET A 1 2.39 14.22 -0.33
C MET A 1 1.46 13.50 0.63
N ASN A 2 0.20 13.32 0.24
CA ASN A 2 -0.80 12.63 1.08
C ASN A 2 -0.70 11.08 0.89
N LEU A 3 -1.50 10.31 1.64
CA LEU A 3 -1.46 8.84 1.57
C LEU A 3 -1.86 8.27 0.19
N PRO A 4 -2.95 8.73 -0.47
CA PRO A 4 -3.30 8.27 -1.82
C PRO A 4 -2.20 8.48 -2.85
N ASP A 5 -1.54 9.65 -2.84
CA ASP A 5 -0.44 9.97 -3.75
C ASP A 5 0.73 8.99 -3.57
N ARG A 6 1.06 8.64 -2.32
CA ARG A 6 2.13 7.68 -2.00
C ARG A 6 1.83 6.28 -2.50
N LEU A 7 0.58 5.81 -2.32
CA LEU A 7 0.14 4.50 -2.82
C LEU A 7 0.12 4.47 -4.35
N THR A 8 -0.28 5.56 -4.99
CA THR A 8 -0.24 5.70 -6.45
C THR A 8 1.20 5.66 -6.96
N GLN A 9 2.11 6.38 -6.31
CA GLN A 9 3.53 6.38 -6.66
C GLN A 9 4.16 5.00 -6.46
N ALA A 10 3.83 4.31 -5.35
CA ALA A 10 4.28 2.94 -5.11
C ALA A 10 3.80 2.00 -6.23
N GLY A 11 2.56 2.14 -6.70
CA GLY A 11 2.04 1.33 -7.79
C GLY A 11 2.71 1.58 -9.13
N GLN A 12 3.04 2.83 -9.45
CA GLN A 12 3.83 3.16 -10.65
C GLN A 12 5.24 2.56 -10.57
N ALA A 13 5.88 2.66 -9.40
CA ALA A 13 7.21 2.11 -9.18
C ALA A 13 7.21 0.58 -9.21
N HIS A 14 6.19 -0.07 -8.64
CA HIS A 14 6.05 -1.53 -8.67
C HIS A 14 5.83 -2.03 -10.10
N HIS A 15 4.96 -1.37 -10.86
CA HIS A 15 4.76 -1.70 -12.27
C HIS A 15 6.07 -1.63 -13.06
N HIS A 16 6.87 -0.59 -12.83
CA HIS A 16 8.19 -0.49 -13.45
C HIS A 16 9.14 -1.62 -13.00
N TYR A 17 9.14 -1.98 -11.72
CA TYR A 17 9.92 -3.09 -11.18
C TYR A 17 9.52 -4.44 -11.81
N GLU A 18 8.22 -4.73 -11.92
CA GLU A 18 7.73 -5.95 -12.57
C GLU A 18 8.21 -6.05 -14.02
N GLN A 19 8.10 -4.96 -14.79
CA GLN A 19 8.51 -4.94 -16.20
C GLN A 19 10.03 -5.07 -16.37
N THR A 20 10.81 -4.38 -15.55
CA THR A 20 12.26 -4.29 -15.75
C THR A 20 13.05 -5.39 -15.06
N THR A 21 12.66 -5.74 -13.83
CA THR A 21 13.38 -6.65 -12.96
C THR A 21 12.79 -8.05 -13.03
N LEU A 22 11.46 -8.18 -12.92
CA LEU A 22 10.79 -9.47 -13.04
C LEU A 22 10.52 -9.89 -14.49
N LYS A 23 10.90 -9.06 -15.48
CA LYS A 23 10.70 -9.32 -16.91
C LYS A 23 9.24 -9.59 -17.28
N GLY A 24 8.32 -8.89 -16.63
CA GLY A 24 6.87 -9.04 -16.82
C GLY A 24 6.25 -10.23 -16.09
N VAL A 25 7.02 -10.96 -15.27
CA VAL A 25 6.46 -11.98 -14.37
C VAL A 25 5.76 -11.30 -13.21
N TYR A 26 4.56 -11.79 -12.87
CA TYR A 26 3.79 -11.32 -11.73
C TYR A 26 4.56 -11.48 -10.42
N ASP A 27 4.56 -10.42 -9.61
CA ASP A 27 5.17 -10.45 -8.29
C ASP A 27 4.25 -11.11 -7.26
N ALA A 28 4.58 -12.35 -6.85
CA ALA A 28 3.85 -13.04 -5.80
C ALA A 28 4.03 -12.39 -4.41
N ASP A 29 5.13 -11.66 -4.20
CA ASP A 29 5.48 -10.98 -2.96
C ASP A 29 5.24 -9.46 -3.03
N TRP A 30 4.35 -9.03 -3.93
CA TRP A 30 3.99 -7.62 -4.10
C TRP A 30 3.65 -6.89 -2.78
N PRO A 31 2.98 -7.47 -1.76
CA PRO A 31 2.67 -6.73 -0.54
C PRO A 31 3.93 -6.35 0.25
N THR A 32 4.95 -7.22 0.21
CA THR A 32 6.24 -6.97 0.85
C THR A 32 6.98 -5.87 0.12
N TRP A 33 7.01 -5.94 -1.22
CA TRP A 33 7.63 -4.92 -2.04
C TRP A 33 7.01 -3.52 -1.81
N TYR A 34 5.68 -3.42 -1.84
CA TYR A 34 4.98 -2.15 -1.61
C TYR A 34 5.24 -1.61 -0.21
N ALA A 35 5.18 -2.46 0.80
CA ALA A 35 5.40 -2.04 2.17
C ALA A 35 6.83 -1.50 2.36
N GLN A 36 7.83 -2.19 1.82
CA GLN A 36 9.21 -1.72 1.85
C GLN A 36 9.35 -0.36 1.16
N TYR A 37 8.82 -0.24 -0.07
CA TYR A 37 8.87 1.01 -0.82
C TYR A 37 8.23 2.18 -0.04
N LEU A 38 7.02 1.98 0.51
CA LEU A 38 6.31 3.03 1.24
C LEU A 38 7.06 3.44 2.52
N LEU A 39 7.64 2.49 3.25
CA LEU A 39 8.41 2.77 4.46
C LEU A 39 9.70 3.55 4.15
N GLU A 40 10.45 3.12 3.13
CA GLU A 40 11.66 3.81 2.66
C GLU A 40 11.36 5.23 2.17
N HIS A 41 10.16 5.47 1.64
CA HIS A 41 9.71 6.77 1.18
C HIS A 41 8.99 7.59 2.27
N GLY A 42 9.09 7.18 3.54
CA GLY A 42 8.67 7.99 4.68
C GLY A 42 7.18 7.95 5.00
N LEU A 43 6.50 6.82 4.72
CA LEU A 43 5.10 6.61 5.13
C LEU A 43 4.91 6.83 6.64
N ASN A 44 5.81 6.29 7.47
CA ASN A 44 5.69 6.37 8.93
C ASN A 44 5.70 7.81 9.47
N SER A 45 6.28 8.76 8.75
CA SER A 45 6.23 10.19 9.13
C SER A 45 4.84 10.80 8.95
N CYS A 46 3.91 10.11 8.29
CA CYS A 46 2.53 10.53 8.08
C CYS A 46 1.53 9.80 8.98
N LEU A 47 1.97 8.85 9.81
CA LEU A 47 1.11 8.03 10.66
C LEU A 47 1.27 8.42 12.13
N ALA A 48 0.19 8.33 12.91
CA ALA A 48 0.25 8.54 14.35
C ALA A 48 1.08 7.45 15.06
N THR A 49 0.99 6.21 14.56
CA THR A 49 1.80 5.08 15.03
C THR A 49 2.59 4.51 13.85
N PRO A 50 3.92 4.35 13.98
CA PRO A 50 4.74 3.77 12.92
C PRO A 50 4.39 2.29 12.73
N LEU A 51 4.30 1.87 11.47
CA LEU A 51 4.10 0.48 11.10
C LEU A 51 5.45 -0.18 10.80
N THR A 52 5.55 -1.46 11.16
CA THR A 52 6.62 -2.34 10.69
C THR A 52 6.34 -2.83 9.28
N LEU A 53 7.38 -3.33 8.60
CA LEU A 53 7.25 -3.97 7.28
C LEU A 53 6.18 -5.06 7.30
N ALA A 54 6.24 -5.99 8.27
CA ALA A 54 5.30 -7.10 8.37
C ALA A 54 3.85 -6.64 8.57
N GLN A 55 3.62 -5.64 9.44
CA GLN A 55 2.29 -5.08 9.67
C GLN A 55 1.72 -4.43 8.41
N LEU A 56 2.53 -3.63 7.72
CA LEU A 56 2.10 -2.93 6.52
C LEU A 56 1.87 -3.90 5.35
N SER A 57 2.74 -4.89 5.15
CA SER A 57 2.56 -5.92 4.12
C SER A 57 1.28 -6.71 4.31
N GLN A 58 1.02 -7.14 5.55
CA GLN A 58 -0.21 -7.85 5.88
C GLN A 58 -1.43 -6.96 5.65
N PHE A 59 -1.38 -5.71 6.11
CA PHE A 59 -2.45 -4.74 5.90
C PHE A 59 -2.76 -4.52 4.41
N LEU A 60 -1.74 -4.32 3.56
CA LEU A 60 -1.93 -4.07 2.13
C LEU A 60 -2.59 -5.27 1.44
N LYS A 61 -2.16 -6.49 1.82
CA LYS A 61 -2.75 -7.73 1.31
C LYS A 61 -4.23 -7.83 1.68
N ASP A 62 -4.56 -7.64 2.96
CA ASP A 62 -5.94 -7.73 3.45
C ASP A 62 -6.83 -6.65 2.84
N SER A 63 -6.30 -5.42 2.73
CA SER A 63 -7.00 -4.29 2.10
C SER A 63 -7.30 -4.56 0.62
N TYR A 64 -6.34 -5.14 -0.13
CA TYR A 64 -6.56 -5.51 -1.53
C TYR A 64 -7.61 -6.62 -1.68
N GLN A 65 -7.57 -7.66 -0.83
CA GLN A 65 -8.57 -8.72 -0.85
C GLN A 65 -9.98 -8.19 -0.56
N HIS A 66 -10.11 -7.27 0.40
CA HIS A 66 -11.38 -6.65 0.70
C HIS A 66 -11.83 -5.68 -0.41
N TYR A 67 -10.91 -4.89 -0.98
CA TYR A 67 -11.20 -4.04 -2.14
C TYR A 67 -11.81 -4.84 -3.31
N GLN A 68 -11.24 -6.02 -3.58
CA GLN A 68 -11.76 -6.93 -4.60
C GLN A 68 -13.16 -7.45 -4.27
N SER A 69 -13.47 -7.72 -2.99
CA SER A 69 -14.77 -8.25 -2.59
C SER A 69 -15.90 -7.21 -2.66
N VAL A 70 -15.60 -5.93 -2.45
CA VAL A 70 -16.59 -4.84 -2.47
C VAL A 70 -16.80 -4.21 -3.87
N GLY A 71 -16.11 -4.70 -4.90
CA GLY A 71 -16.38 -4.32 -6.30
C GLY A 71 -15.93 -2.92 -6.71
N GLY A 72 -15.03 -2.28 -5.96
CA GLY A 72 -14.20 -1.15 -6.39
C GLY A 72 -14.91 0.04 -7.06
N GLN A 73 -15.67 0.84 -6.30
CA GLN A 73 -16.20 2.13 -6.81
C GLN A 73 -15.16 3.26 -6.87
N GLN A 74 -14.06 3.12 -6.13
CA GLN A 74 -12.92 4.06 -6.08
C GLN A 74 -11.64 3.32 -6.46
N SER A 75 -10.53 4.05 -6.67
CA SER A 75 -9.24 3.41 -6.92
C SER A 75 -8.78 2.61 -5.70
N TRP A 76 -7.96 1.57 -5.92
CA TRP A 76 -7.36 0.83 -4.80
C TRP A 76 -6.52 1.73 -3.89
N ALA A 77 -5.81 2.72 -4.45
CA ALA A 77 -5.00 3.65 -3.68
C ALA A 77 -5.86 4.50 -2.73
N ASP A 78 -6.98 5.05 -3.21
CA ASP A 78 -7.90 5.83 -2.39
C ASP A 78 -8.57 4.95 -1.33
N TYR A 79 -9.03 3.76 -1.74
CA TYR A 79 -9.63 2.79 -0.82
C TYR A 79 -8.67 2.44 0.33
N THR A 80 -7.44 2.04 -0.02
CA THR A 80 -6.42 1.60 0.93
C THR A 80 -5.94 2.74 1.82
N ALA A 81 -5.79 3.96 1.28
CA ALA A 81 -5.49 5.14 2.07
C ALA A 81 -6.57 5.40 3.13
N ASN A 82 -7.85 5.31 2.76
CA ASN A 82 -8.96 5.48 3.69
C ASN A 82 -8.95 4.41 4.78
N GLN A 83 -8.65 3.15 4.44
CA GLN A 83 -8.51 2.08 5.44
C GLN A 83 -7.31 2.32 6.38
N LEU A 84 -6.17 2.79 5.86
CA LEU A 84 -4.99 3.13 6.66
C LEU A 84 -5.29 4.26 7.66
N ILE A 85 -6.01 5.29 7.20
CA ILE A 85 -6.45 6.40 8.05
C ILE A 85 -7.40 5.87 9.12
N ALA A 86 -8.41 5.07 8.76
CA ALA A 86 -9.34 4.51 9.72
C ALA A 86 -8.66 3.60 10.78
N ALA A 87 -7.64 2.84 10.38
CA ALA A 87 -6.84 2.01 11.28
C ALA A 87 -5.85 2.82 12.15
N GLY A 88 -5.40 3.98 11.65
CA GLY A 88 -4.46 4.87 12.34
C GLY A 88 -5.11 5.98 13.17
N ILE A 89 -6.40 6.27 12.97
CA ILE A 89 -7.23 7.09 13.86
C ILE A 89 -7.83 6.15 14.91
N HIS A 90 -7.02 5.80 15.91
CA HIS A 90 -7.58 5.60 17.23
C HIS A 90 -7.95 7.00 17.74
N ASN A 91 -9.26 7.31 17.71
CA ASN A 91 -9.79 8.41 18.50
C ASN A 91 -9.56 8.03 19.96
N ASP A 92 -8.59 8.67 20.61
CA ASP A 92 -8.63 8.85 22.06
C ASP A 92 -9.70 9.91 22.40
#